data_AF-A0A2T0FE74-F1
#
_entry.id   AF-A0A2T0FE74-F1
#
_cell.length_a   1.000
_cell.length_b   1.000
_cell.length_c   1.000
_cell.angle_alpha   90.00
_cell.angle_beta   90.00
_cell.angle_gamma   90.00
#
_symmetry.space_group_name_H-M   'P 1'
#
loop_
_entity.id
_entity.type
_entity.pdbx_description
1 polymer ?
#
loop_
_entity_poly.entity_id
_entity_poly.type
_entity_poly.pdbx_seq_one_letter_code
_entity_poly.pdbx_strand_id
1 'polypeptide(L)'
;MFSLAFKRACKPRQPVQWWNKFRFNSTGAAGPSGPKRRLTADEYFKLLDLKKAQKRKDTLTLVLYSSGIVIWFTTLAYASVPLYRALCSRTGFGGTPITDYTKFSADRMQPVDRSQRISIKFSSEVSPQLPWTFKPEQREVQVLPGETALAFYKAKNLSDEPLIGIATYTVVPDRAAAYFSKIQCFCFDEQLLLPGEEIDMPVFFFIDPDYARDPAMSHTNDIVLHYTFFKSLESEDMAKKLSDLGRIGPVVEETAAPGA
;
A
#
# COMPACT_ATOMS: atom_id res chain seq x y z
N MET A 1 -16.68 22.59 -40.91
CA MET A 1 -17.12 21.17 -41.00
C MET A 1 -16.58 20.45 -39.77
N PHE A 2 -17.42 19.67 -39.06
CA PHE A 2 -17.18 19.04 -37.73
C PHE A 2 -17.67 19.79 -36.48
N SER A 3 -18.70 20.63 -36.63
CA SER A 3 -19.60 21.01 -35.52
C SER A 3 -21.00 20.48 -35.84
N LEU A 4 -21.18 19.16 -35.80
CA LEU A 4 -22.49 18.51 -36.06
C LEU A 4 -22.59 17.03 -35.63
N ALA A 5 -21.63 16.48 -34.88
CA ALA A 5 -21.62 15.07 -34.48
C ALA A 5 -21.95 14.82 -33.00
N PHE A 6 -22.59 15.77 -32.31
CA PHE A 6 -22.91 15.64 -30.88
C PHE A 6 -24.42 15.78 -30.55
N LYS A 7 -25.29 15.80 -31.56
CA LYS A 7 -26.73 16.10 -31.40
C LYS A 7 -27.71 14.98 -31.78
N ARG A 8 -27.32 13.72 -31.59
CA ARG A 8 -28.23 12.56 -31.66
C ARG A 8 -27.85 11.46 -30.66
N ALA A 9 -28.13 11.68 -29.37
CA ALA A 9 -28.37 10.58 -28.41
C ALA A 9 -28.97 11.04 -27.06
N CYS A 10 -29.62 12.20 -26.95
CA CYS A 10 -30.46 12.51 -25.78
C CYS A 10 -31.90 12.09 -26.09
N LYS A 11 -32.16 10.78 -26.04
CA LYS A 11 -33.52 10.27 -25.82
C LYS A 11 -33.61 9.92 -24.34
N PRO A 12 -34.60 10.41 -23.59
CA PRO A 12 -34.75 10.04 -22.18
C PRO A 12 -35.02 8.53 -22.14
N ARG A 13 -34.02 7.77 -21.70
CA ARG A 13 -34.14 6.34 -21.48
C ARG A 13 -35.06 6.20 -20.27
N GLN A 14 -36.23 5.62 -20.51
CA GLN A 14 -37.28 5.41 -19.53
C GLN A 14 -36.73 4.84 -18.22
N PRO A 15 -37.36 5.14 -17.07
CA PRO A 15 -37.00 4.51 -15.81
C PRO A 15 -37.11 2.99 -15.99
N VAL A 16 -35.96 2.33 -16.00
CA VAL A 16 -35.85 0.88 -16.07
C VAL A 16 -36.53 0.35 -14.81
N GLN A 17 -37.72 -0.22 -15.00
CA GLN A 17 -38.56 -0.88 -13.99
C GLN A 17 -37.89 -2.14 -13.42
N TRP A 18 -36.66 -2.04 -12.93
CA TRP A 18 -35.91 -3.16 -12.39
C TRP A 18 -36.43 -3.60 -11.00
N TRP A 19 -37.25 -2.78 -10.36
CA TRP A 19 -37.95 -3.15 -9.11
C TRP A 19 -39.13 -4.14 -9.30
N ASN A 20 -39.64 -4.33 -10.52
CA ASN A 20 -40.75 -5.27 -10.75
C ASN A 20 -40.32 -6.73 -10.98
N LYS A 21 -39.01 -7.04 -10.94
CA LYS A 21 -38.49 -8.42 -11.06
C LYS A 21 -38.29 -9.15 -9.74
N PHE A 22 -38.45 -8.47 -8.60
CA PHE A 22 -38.65 -9.10 -7.30
C PHE A 22 -40.14 -9.13 -6.94
N ARG A 23 -41.00 -9.46 -7.90
CA ARG A 23 -42.29 -10.02 -7.53
C ARG A 23 -42.00 -11.45 -7.08
N PHE A 24 -41.92 -11.62 -5.77
CA PHE A 24 -42.04 -12.91 -5.10
C PHE A 24 -43.35 -13.53 -5.61
N ASN A 25 -43.27 -14.27 -6.71
CA ASN A 25 -44.40 -15.02 -7.20
C ASN A 25 -44.51 -16.23 -6.29
N SER A 26 -45.22 -16.04 -5.18
CA SER A 26 -45.79 -17.11 -4.38
C SER A 26 -46.89 -17.78 -5.19
N THR A 27 -46.57 -18.29 -6.38
CA THR A 27 -47.27 -19.45 -6.89
C THR A 27 -46.76 -20.60 -6.04
N GLY A 28 -47.43 -20.80 -4.90
CA GLY A 28 -47.54 -22.14 -4.35
C GLY A 28 -47.91 -23.02 -5.52
N ALA A 29 -46.98 -23.90 -5.92
CA ALA A 29 -47.26 -24.91 -6.91
C ALA A 29 -48.46 -25.70 -6.37
N ALA A 30 -49.64 -25.44 -6.92
CA ALA A 30 -50.80 -26.28 -6.76
C ALA A 30 -50.40 -27.65 -7.33
N GLY A 31 -49.94 -28.54 -6.44
CA GLY A 31 -49.71 -29.93 -6.78
C GLY A 31 -51.02 -30.53 -7.31
N PRO A 32 -50.96 -31.50 -8.24
CA PRO A 32 -52.15 -32.07 -8.83
C PRO A 32 -53.05 -32.66 -7.75
N SER A 33 -54.22 -32.06 -7.55
CA SER A 33 -55.27 -32.55 -6.65
C SER A 33 -56.06 -33.67 -7.33
N GLY A 34 -55.39 -34.80 -7.56
CA GLY A 34 -56.05 -36.06 -7.88
C GLY A 34 -56.50 -36.79 -6.61
N PRO A 35 -57.52 -37.67 -6.68
CA PRO A 35 -57.95 -38.46 -5.53
C PRO A 35 -56.78 -39.29 -5.01
N LYS A 36 -56.39 -39.10 -3.74
CA LYS A 36 -55.32 -39.87 -3.10
C LYS A 36 -55.77 -41.33 -2.96
N ARG A 37 -55.42 -42.16 -3.94
CA ARG A 37 -55.49 -43.62 -3.82
C ARG A 37 -54.76 -44.00 -2.54
N ARG A 38 -55.39 -44.76 -1.62
CA ARG A 38 -54.71 -45.31 -0.44
C ARG A 38 -53.60 -46.22 -0.96
N LEU A 39 -52.37 -45.71 -0.96
CA LEU A 39 -51.18 -46.50 -1.30
C LEU A 39 -51.03 -47.59 -0.25
N THR A 40 -50.71 -48.81 -0.70
CA THR A 40 -50.35 -49.90 0.20
C THR A 40 -49.07 -49.53 0.95
N ALA A 41 -48.86 -50.13 2.13
CA ALA A 41 -47.68 -49.83 2.95
C ALA A 41 -46.37 -49.97 2.16
N ASP A 42 -46.28 -50.97 1.28
CA ASP A 42 -45.10 -51.26 0.45
C ASP A 42 -44.82 -50.17 -0.61
N GLU A 43 -45.86 -49.61 -1.22
CA GLU A 43 -45.70 -48.51 -2.19
C GLU A 43 -45.23 -47.22 -1.48
N TYR A 44 -45.71 -46.98 -0.26
CA TYR A 44 -45.28 -45.83 0.54
C TYR A 44 -43.79 -45.92 0.90
N PHE A 45 -43.28 -47.10 1.28
CA PHE A 45 -41.86 -47.30 1.55
C PHE A 45 -40.99 -47.07 0.29
N LYS A 46 -41.39 -47.61 -0.87
CA LYS A 46 -40.67 -47.36 -2.14
C LYS A 46 -40.60 -45.88 -2.52
N LEU A 47 -41.70 -45.13 -2.33
CA LEU A 47 -41.71 -43.68 -2.58
C LEU A 47 -40.82 -42.91 -1.60
N LEU A 48 -40.75 -43.32 -0.33
CA LEU A 48 -39.84 -42.72 0.64
C LEU A 48 -38.37 -42.95 0.27
N ASP A 49 -38.01 -44.13 -0.22
CA ASP A 49 -36.64 -44.44 -0.62
C ASP A 49 -36.22 -43.67 -1.88
N LEU A 50 -37.10 -43.57 -2.89
CA LEU A 50 -36.87 -42.73 -4.06
C LEU A 50 -36.74 -41.25 -3.69
N LYS A 51 -37.58 -40.74 -2.77
CA LYS A 51 -37.48 -39.36 -2.27
C LYS A 51 -36.21 -39.12 -1.47
N LYS A 52 -35.74 -40.08 -0.67
CA LYS A 52 -34.46 -40.00 0.06
C LYS A 52 -33.28 -39.99 -0.92
N ALA A 53 -33.31 -40.83 -1.95
CA ALA A 53 -32.28 -40.87 -3.00
C ALA A 53 -32.25 -39.56 -3.80
N GLN A 54 -33.42 -39.01 -4.15
CA GLN A 54 -33.53 -37.73 -4.85
C GLN A 54 -33.04 -36.57 -3.98
N LYS A 55 -33.49 -36.48 -2.72
CA LYS A 55 -33.00 -35.46 -1.78
C LYS A 55 -31.49 -35.53 -1.58
N ARG A 56 -30.90 -36.72 -1.56
CA ARG A 56 -29.44 -36.89 -1.44
C ARG A 56 -28.70 -36.33 -2.65
N LYS A 57 -29.23 -36.52 -3.87
CA LYS A 57 -28.66 -35.90 -5.08
C LYS A 57 -28.81 -34.37 -5.03
N ASP A 58 -29.98 -33.87 -4.65
CA ASP A 58 -30.24 -32.43 -4.57
C ASP A 58 -29.36 -31.74 -3.52
N THR A 59 -29.19 -32.34 -2.33
CA THR A 59 -28.29 -31.81 -1.30
C THR A 59 -26.83 -31.87 -1.70
N LEU A 60 -26.38 -32.96 -2.35
CA LEU A 60 -25.01 -33.03 -2.87
C LEU A 60 -24.75 -31.95 -3.91
N THR A 61 -25.70 -31.74 -4.82
CA THR A 61 -25.56 -30.72 -5.87
C THR A 61 -25.52 -29.31 -5.26
N LEU A 62 -26.37 -29.03 -4.26
CA LEU A 62 -26.39 -27.76 -3.54
C LEU A 62 -25.10 -27.50 -2.74
N VAL A 63 -24.54 -28.53 -2.09
CA VAL A 63 -23.25 -28.43 -1.38
C VAL A 63 -22.10 -28.17 -2.34
N LEU A 64 -22.10 -28.79 -3.52
CA LEU A 64 -21.08 -28.54 -4.55
C LEU A 64 -21.15 -27.12 -5.09
N TYR A 65 -22.35 -26.60 -5.40
CA TYR A 65 -22.49 -25.23 -5.91
C TYR A 65 -22.15 -24.17 -4.83
N SER A 66 -22.61 -24.37 -3.59
CA SER A 66 -22.32 -23.43 -2.51
C SER A 66 -20.84 -23.41 -2.13
N SER A 67 -20.17 -24.57 -2.08
CA SER A 67 -18.73 -24.62 -1.83
C SER A 67 -17.92 -23.97 -2.97
N GLY A 68 -18.32 -24.16 -4.23
CA GLY A 68 -17.69 -23.47 -5.38
C GLY A 68 -17.77 -21.94 -5.29
N ILE A 69 -18.92 -21.40 -4.87
CA ILE A 69 -19.09 -19.94 -4.68
C ILE A 69 -18.16 -19.43 -3.57
N VAL A 70 -18.10 -20.14 -2.43
CA VAL A 70 -17.23 -19.75 -1.31
C VAL A 70 -15.76 -19.72 -1.73
N ILE A 71 -15.29 -20.75 -2.43
CA ILE A 71 -13.91 -20.84 -2.92
C ILE A 71 -13.62 -19.71 -3.92
N TRP A 72 -14.56 -19.41 -4.81
CA TRP A 72 -14.39 -18.35 -5.82
C TRP A 72 -14.23 -16.97 -5.17
N PHE A 73 -15.11 -16.59 -4.24
CA PHE A 73 -15.01 -15.30 -3.56
C PHE A 73 -13.76 -15.20 -2.68
N THR A 74 -13.38 -16.30 -2.01
CA THR A 74 -12.16 -16.33 -1.18
C THR A 74 -10.91 -16.13 -2.04
N THR A 75 -10.84 -16.80 -3.20
CA THR A 75 -9.72 -16.66 -4.14
C THR A 75 -9.65 -15.24 -4.69
N LEU A 76 -10.79 -14.65 -5.04
CA LEU A 76 -10.85 -13.29 -5.59
C LEU A 76 -10.43 -12.24 -4.56
N ALA A 77 -10.87 -12.38 -3.30
CA ALA A 77 -10.45 -11.51 -2.21
C ALA A 77 -8.93 -11.59 -1.97
N TYR A 78 -8.37 -12.80 -1.95
CA TYR A 78 -6.93 -13.01 -1.76
C TYR A 78 -6.10 -12.48 -2.95
N ALA A 79 -6.58 -12.67 -4.19
CA ALA A 79 -5.91 -12.20 -5.40
C ALA A 79 -5.98 -10.67 -5.61
N SER A 80 -6.95 -9.99 -5.00
CA SER A 80 -7.11 -8.53 -5.17
C SER A 80 -5.92 -7.73 -4.65
N VAL A 81 -5.30 -8.15 -3.54
CA VAL A 81 -4.19 -7.43 -2.92
C VAL A 81 -2.92 -7.41 -3.79
N PRO A 82 -2.38 -8.55 -4.26
CA PRO A 82 -1.21 -8.54 -5.13
C PRO A 82 -1.49 -7.89 -6.49
N LEU A 83 -2.71 -8.04 -7.03
CA LEU A 83 -3.11 -7.35 -8.27
C LEU A 83 -3.10 -5.82 -8.09
N TYR A 84 -3.64 -5.32 -6.98
CA TYR A 84 -3.59 -3.89 -6.66
C TYR A 84 -2.15 -3.40 -6.50
N ARG A 85 -1.30 -4.14 -5.78
CA ARG A 85 0.12 -3.79 -5.63
C ARG A 85 0.86 -3.72 -6.96
N ALA A 86 0.64 -4.68 -7.86
CA ALA A 86 1.26 -4.70 -9.18
C ALA A 86 0.77 -3.57 -10.10
N LEU A 87 -0.47 -3.12 -9.93
CA LEU A 87 -1.01 -1.95 -10.65
C LEU A 87 -0.45 -0.65 -10.07
N CYS A 88 -0.41 -0.49 -8.75
CA CYS A 88 0.13 0.70 -8.09
C CYS A 88 1.63 0.87 -8.35
N SER A 89 2.41 -0.21 -8.30
CA SER A 89 3.85 -0.13 -8.57
C SER A 89 4.18 0.24 -10.01
N ARG A 90 3.33 -0.08 -10.98
CA ARG A 90 3.52 0.32 -12.40
C ARG A 90 2.97 1.70 -12.74
N THR A 91 1.84 2.07 -12.15
CA THR A 91 1.13 3.31 -12.52
C THR A 91 1.47 4.50 -11.63
N GLY A 92 2.01 4.27 -10.43
CA GLY A 92 2.31 5.33 -9.46
C GLY A 92 1.07 6.01 -8.88
N PHE A 93 -0.10 5.36 -8.95
CA PHE A 93 -1.37 5.93 -8.49
C PHE A 93 -1.37 6.12 -6.96
N GLY A 94 -1.62 7.35 -6.49
CA GLY A 94 -1.63 7.70 -5.07
C GLY A 94 -0.27 8.11 -4.48
N GLY A 95 0.71 8.48 -5.32
CA GLY A 95 1.99 9.03 -4.87
C GLY A 95 3.02 7.98 -4.42
N THR A 96 2.73 6.69 -4.58
CA THR A 96 3.71 5.61 -4.35
C THR A 96 4.70 5.54 -5.52
N PRO A 97 6.03 5.58 -5.27
CA PRO A 97 7.03 5.57 -6.34
C PRO A 97 7.07 4.24 -7.10
N ILE A 98 7.37 4.32 -8.40
CA ILE A 98 7.46 3.16 -9.31
C ILE A 98 8.73 2.36 -8.96
N THR A 99 8.58 1.15 -8.44
CA THR A 99 9.70 0.29 -8.01
C THR A 99 10.22 -0.63 -9.13
N ASP A 100 10.34 -0.13 -10.36
CA ASP A 100 10.89 -0.92 -11.47
C ASP A 100 12.43 -0.95 -11.38
N TYR A 101 12.98 -2.14 -11.11
CA TYR A 101 14.42 -2.39 -10.94
C TYR A 101 15.25 -2.08 -12.21
N THR A 102 14.62 -2.05 -13.39
CA THR A 102 15.26 -1.72 -14.67
C THR A 102 15.63 -0.23 -14.78
N LYS A 103 15.04 0.65 -13.96
CA LYS A 103 15.40 2.07 -13.91
C LYS A 103 16.73 2.34 -13.20
N PHE A 104 17.26 1.39 -12.43
CA PHE A 104 18.54 1.53 -11.70
C PHE A 104 19.78 1.11 -12.51
N SER A 105 19.66 0.83 -13.82
CA SER A 105 20.81 0.48 -14.65
C SER A 105 21.78 1.67 -14.79
N ALA A 106 23.09 1.41 -14.69
CA ALA A 106 24.15 2.43 -14.73
C ALA A 106 24.10 3.33 -15.99
N ASP A 107 23.55 2.82 -17.09
CA ASP A 107 23.39 3.53 -18.36
C ASP A 107 22.39 4.72 -18.28
N ARG A 108 21.52 4.73 -17.25
CA ARG A 108 20.52 5.77 -17.01
C ARG A 108 20.98 6.83 -16.01
N MET A 109 22.13 6.64 -15.37
CA MET A 109 22.80 7.60 -14.48
C MET A 109 23.82 8.43 -15.26
N GLN A 110 23.42 8.95 -16.43
CA GLN A 110 24.19 9.95 -17.16
C GLN A 110 23.35 11.22 -17.31
N PRO A 111 23.90 12.39 -16.93
CA PRO A 111 23.18 13.65 -17.07
C PRO A 111 22.88 13.92 -18.54
N VAL A 112 21.61 14.15 -18.86
CA VAL A 112 21.23 14.56 -20.22
C VAL A 112 21.37 16.08 -20.30
N ASP A 113 22.37 16.53 -21.06
CA ASP A 113 22.85 17.92 -21.23
C ASP A 113 21.83 18.95 -21.80
N ARG A 114 20.53 18.60 -21.84
CA ARG A 114 19.45 19.45 -22.39
C ARG A 114 18.38 19.85 -21.37
N SER A 115 18.58 19.54 -20.10
CA SER A 115 17.50 19.55 -19.11
C SER A 115 17.49 20.81 -18.24
N GLN A 116 16.31 21.39 -18.08
CA GLN A 116 16.06 22.45 -17.11
C GLN A 116 16.51 21.99 -15.72
N ARG A 117 17.19 22.85 -14.96
CA ARG A 117 17.58 22.55 -13.58
C ARG A 117 16.31 22.39 -12.74
N ILE A 118 16.22 21.29 -12.02
CA ILE A 118 15.10 21.01 -11.12
C ILE A 118 15.51 21.45 -9.72
N SER A 119 14.68 22.28 -9.11
CA SER A 119 14.78 22.68 -7.71
C SER A 119 14.12 21.63 -6.83
N ILE A 120 14.90 21.05 -5.92
CA ILE A 120 14.41 20.09 -4.93
C ILE A 120 14.39 20.79 -3.58
N LYS A 121 13.20 20.95 -3.03
CA LYS A 121 12.95 21.57 -1.75
C LYS A 121 12.76 20.50 -0.69
N PHE A 122 13.50 20.63 0.41
CA PHE A 122 13.45 19.69 1.51
C PHE A 122 12.58 20.23 2.63
N SER A 123 11.60 19.44 3.05
CA SER A 123 10.69 19.76 4.14
C SER A 123 10.70 18.63 5.16
N SER A 124 10.64 19.00 6.43
CA SER A 124 10.57 18.06 7.54
C SER A 124 9.41 18.38 8.48
N GLU A 125 8.81 17.32 9.04
CA GLU A 125 7.80 17.38 10.09
C GLU A 125 8.04 16.24 11.09
N VAL A 126 7.65 16.46 12.34
CA VAL A 126 7.75 15.49 13.42
C VAL A 126 6.40 15.42 14.13
N SER A 127 5.92 14.21 14.41
CA SER A 127 4.73 14.02 15.22
C SER A 127 4.91 14.60 16.63
N PRO A 128 3.91 15.29 17.20
CA PRO A 128 3.98 15.82 18.57
C PRO A 128 4.26 14.77 19.66
N GLN A 129 4.01 13.49 19.36
CA GLN A 129 4.30 12.37 20.27
C GLN A 129 5.77 11.96 20.29
N LEU A 130 6.58 12.49 19.38
CA LEU A 130 8.01 12.25 19.30
C LEU A 130 8.75 13.57 19.59
N PRO A 131 9.31 13.77 20.79
CA PRO A 131 10.01 15.00 21.19
C PRO A 131 11.38 15.12 20.50
N TRP A 132 11.40 15.07 19.17
CA TRP A 132 12.60 15.19 18.35
C TRP A 132 12.58 16.50 17.58
N THR A 133 13.78 17.06 17.39
CA THR A 133 13.98 18.09 16.38
C THR A 133 14.54 17.43 15.12
N PHE A 134 13.81 17.52 14.02
CA PHE A 134 14.25 17.00 12.73
C PHE A 134 14.17 18.11 11.68
N LYS A 135 15.32 18.47 11.11
CA LYS A 135 15.45 19.59 10.17
C LYS A 135 16.39 19.24 9.03
N PRO A 136 16.08 19.68 7.79
CA PRO A 136 17.04 19.58 6.70
C PRO A 136 18.19 20.57 6.95
N GLU A 137 19.43 20.13 6.68
CA GLU A 137 20.61 21.01 6.67
C GLU A 137 20.54 21.98 5.47
N GLN A 138 20.01 21.49 4.35
CA GLN A 138 19.88 22.24 3.10
C GLN A 138 18.40 22.36 2.74
N ARG A 139 17.89 23.59 2.54
CA ARG A 139 16.47 23.80 2.20
C ARG A 139 16.16 23.52 0.72
N GLU A 140 17.13 23.76 -0.15
CA GLU A 140 16.96 23.65 -1.59
C GLU A 140 18.28 23.19 -2.23
N VAL A 141 18.20 22.25 -3.17
CA VAL A 141 19.31 21.83 -4.03
C VAL A 141 18.83 21.79 -5.48
N GLN A 142 19.65 22.30 -6.39
CA GLN A 142 19.37 22.26 -7.82
C GLN A 142 20.17 21.13 -8.48
N VAL A 143 19.47 20.25 -9.19
CA VAL A 143 20.09 19.10 -9.87
C VAL A 143 19.62 19.00 -11.31
N LEU A 144 20.42 18.36 -12.16
CA LEU A 144 20.02 17.98 -13.50
C LEU A 144 19.36 16.58 -13.50
N PRO A 145 18.36 16.34 -14.35
CA PRO A 145 17.90 14.98 -14.67
C PRO A 145 19.05 14.04 -15.05
N GLY A 146 19.14 12.91 -14.34
CA GLY A 146 20.23 11.93 -14.44
C GLY A 146 21.41 12.19 -13.50
N GLU A 147 21.47 13.34 -12.83
CA GLU A 147 22.46 13.65 -11.80
C GLU A 147 22.04 13.05 -10.45
N THR A 148 23.01 12.49 -9.74
CA THR A 148 22.84 11.99 -8.38
C THR A 148 23.18 13.09 -7.38
N ALA A 149 22.40 13.23 -6.32
CA ALA A 149 22.64 14.22 -5.28
C ALA A 149 22.47 13.64 -3.88
N LEU A 150 23.19 14.27 -2.95
CA LEU A 150 23.20 13.93 -1.54
C LEU A 150 22.70 15.14 -0.75
N ALA A 151 21.69 14.91 0.09
CA ALA A 151 21.21 15.90 1.06
C ALA A 151 21.33 15.33 2.47
N PHE A 152 21.52 16.21 3.45
CA PHE A 152 21.62 15.83 4.86
C PHE A 152 20.44 16.36 5.66
N TYR A 153 19.95 15.53 6.57
CA TYR A 153 19.04 15.95 7.61
C TYR A 153 19.66 15.73 8.98
N LYS A 154 19.32 16.59 9.92
CA LYS A 154 19.76 16.51 11.30
C LYS A 154 18.58 16.14 12.19
N ALA A 155 18.75 15.08 12.97
CA ALA A 155 17.79 14.65 14.00
C ALA A 155 18.44 14.75 15.38
N LYS A 156 17.68 15.29 16.34
CA LYS A 156 18.09 15.39 17.74
C LYS A 156 16.97 14.94 18.66
N ASN A 157 17.29 14.05 19.60
CA ASN A 157 16.36 13.68 20.65
C ASN A 157 16.40 14.70 21.80
N LEU A 158 15.25 15.28 22.14
CA LEU A 158 15.12 16.24 23.25
C LEU A 158 14.59 15.61 24.54
N SER A 159 14.25 14.32 24.55
CA SER A 159 13.81 13.62 25.77
C SER A 159 14.97 13.02 26.56
N ASP A 160 14.68 12.71 27.83
CA ASP A 160 15.57 12.00 28.74
C ASP A 160 15.52 10.47 28.59
N GLU A 161 14.66 9.97 27.68
CA GLU A 161 14.50 8.55 27.36
C GLU A 161 14.97 8.25 25.93
N PRO A 162 15.50 7.04 25.67
CA PRO A 162 15.83 6.61 24.32
C PRO A 162 14.51 6.37 23.55
N LEU A 163 14.44 6.88 22.33
CA LEU A 163 13.24 6.80 21.51
C LEU A 163 13.54 6.15 20.18
N ILE A 164 12.53 5.47 19.63
CA ILE A 164 12.59 4.87 18.30
C ILE A 164 11.61 5.61 17.39
N GLY A 165 12.13 6.12 16.29
CA GLY A 165 11.36 6.83 15.27
C GLY A 165 11.35 6.08 13.94
N ILE A 166 10.24 6.17 13.23
CA ILE A 166 10.10 5.71 11.84
C ILE A 166 9.75 6.92 10.97
N ALA A 167 10.40 7.06 9.82
CA ALA A 167 10.15 8.16 8.90
C ALA A 167 9.36 7.70 7.68
N THR A 168 8.33 8.47 7.31
CA THR A 168 7.64 8.31 6.02
C THR A 168 7.97 9.50 5.14
N TYR A 169 8.02 9.30 3.82
CA TYR A 169 8.26 10.37 2.86
C TYR A 169 7.18 10.46 1.80
N THR A 170 6.99 11.68 1.30
CA THR A 170 6.13 11.98 0.17
C THR A 170 6.84 12.93 -0.78
N VAL A 171 6.56 12.78 -2.07
CA VAL A 171 7.13 13.61 -3.14
C VAL A 171 6.00 14.35 -3.83
N VAL A 172 6.10 15.68 -3.89
CA VAL A 172 5.07 16.54 -4.50
C VAL A 172 5.73 17.34 -5.63
N PRO A 173 5.10 17.43 -6.82
CA PRO A 173 3.80 16.85 -7.20
C PRO A 173 3.85 15.36 -7.55
N ASP A 174 2.73 14.65 -7.36
CA ASP A 174 2.63 13.19 -7.54
C ASP A 174 3.13 12.68 -8.88
N ARG A 175 2.95 13.47 -9.95
CA ARG A 175 3.41 13.06 -11.28
C ARG A 175 4.95 12.95 -11.32
N ALA A 176 5.67 13.81 -10.60
CA ALA A 176 7.12 13.80 -10.53
C ALA A 176 7.65 12.63 -9.65
N ALA A 177 6.82 12.11 -8.73
CA ALA A 177 7.18 11.00 -7.85
C ALA A 177 7.55 9.71 -8.62
N ALA A 178 7.00 9.52 -9.82
CA ALA A 178 7.30 8.38 -10.70
C ALA A 178 8.74 8.38 -11.27
N TYR A 179 9.37 9.55 -11.29
CA TYR A 179 10.74 9.76 -11.81
C TYR A 179 11.74 10.01 -10.69
N PHE A 180 11.27 10.24 -9.47
CA PHE A 180 12.09 10.44 -8.31
C PHE A 180 12.45 9.08 -7.69
N SER A 181 13.72 8.71 -7.82
CA SER A 181 14.23 7.43 -7.34
C SER A 181 15.15 7.66 -6.16
N LYS A 182 14.65 7.33 -4.96
CA LYS A 182 15.47 7.35 -3.75
C LYS A 182 16.24 6.03 -3.63
N ILE A 183 17.56 6.08 -3.69
CA ILE A 183 18.42 4.88 -3.69
C ILE A 183 18.70 4.41 -2.25
N GLN A 184 18.87 5.32 -1.30
CA GLN A 184 19.17 4.98 0.10
C GLN A 184 18.28 5.78 1.06
N CYS A 185 17.41 5.08 1.79
CA CYS A 185 16.41 5.64 2.72
C CYS A 185 16.63 5.08 4.12
N PHE A 186 17.02 5.95 5.05
CA PHE A 186 16.84 5.76 6.50
C PHE A 186 15.39 5.46 6.89
N CYS A 187 14.45 5.77 6.00
CA CYS A 187 13.01 5.77 6.24
C CYS A 187 12.40 4.39 6.44
N PHE A 188 13.10 3.33 6.04
CA PHE A 188 12.64 1.96 6.24
C PHE A 188 13.20 1.31 7.49
N ASP A 189 14.19 1.94 8.11
CA ASP A 189 14.83 1.42 9.30
C ASP A 189 14.30 2.17 10.52
N GLU A 190 14.04 1.42 11.58
CA GLU A 190 13.73 1.97 12.89
C GLU A 190 14.98 2.56 13.51
N GLN A 191 14.87 3.79 13.99
CA GLN A 191 16.05 4.56 14.30
C GLN A 191 15.99 4.96 15.75
N LEU A 192 16.96 4.44 16.49
CA LEU A 192 17.10 4.65 17.92
C LEU A 192 17.99 5.87 18.14
N LEU A 193 17.47 6.87 18.84
CA LEU A 193 18.27 7.98 19.35
C LEU A 193 18.27 7.97 20.87
N LEU A 194 19.46 7.96 21.46
CA LEU A 194 19.65 8.10 22.89
C LEU A 194 19.26 9.51 23.37
N PRO A 195 19.06 9.71 24.69
CA PRO A 195 18.77 11.03 25.24
C PRO A 195 19.82 12.07 24.85
N GLY A 196 19.38 13.18 24.25
CA GLY A 196 20.27 14.27 23.84
C GLY A 196 21.17 13.97 22.62
N GLU A 197 21.10 12.77 22.05
CA GLU A 197 21.88 12.37 20.89
C GLU A 197 21.43 13.13 19.63
N GLU A 198 22.42 13.48 18.80
CA GLU A 198 22.22 14.20 17.55
C GLU A 198 22.95 13.46 16.43
N ILE A 199 22.22 13.10 15.37
CA ILE A 199 22.76 12.33 14.24
C ILE A 199 22.46 13.03 12.92
N ASP A 200 23.41 12.90 11.98
CA ASP A 200 23.26 13.35 10.60
C ASP A 200 22.82 12.17 9.72
N MET A 201 21.69 12.34 9.03
CA MET A 201 21.03 11.31 8.24
C MET A 201 21.15 11.66 6.76
N PRO A 202 22.07 11.02 6.03
CA PRO A 202 22.24 11.26 4.60
C PRO A 202 21.06 10.68 3.80
N VAL A 203 20.63 11.42 2.78
CA VAL A 203 19.62 11.01 1.82
C VAL A 203 20.21 11.11 0.43
N PHE A 204 20.39 9.96 -0.21
CA PHE A 204 20.90 9.84 -1.57
C PHE A 204 19.76 9.57 -2.56
N PHE A 205 19.64 10.43 -3.57
CA PHE A 205 18.55 10.37 -4.54
C PHE A 205 19.05 10.79 -5.94
N PHE A 206 18.27 10.44 -6.96
CA PHE A 206 18.45 10.93 -8.32
C PHE A 206 17.10 11.08 -9.02
N ILE A 207 17.07 11.89 -10.06
CA ILE A 207 15.91 12.05 -10.94
C ILE A 207 16.19 11.30 -12.24
N ASP A 208 15.27 10.43 -12.66
CA ASP A 208 15.41 9.70 -13.93
C ASP A 208 15.45 10.68 -15.12
N PRO A 209 16.40 10.53 -16.07
CA PRO A 209 16.46 11.38 -17.28
C PRO A 209 15.21 11.32 -18.17
N ASP A 210 14.33 10.33 -18.02
CA ASP A 210 13.01 10.33 -18.69
C ASP A 210 12.14 11.53 -18.28
N TYR A 211 12.39 12.16 -17.12
CA TYR A 211 11.68 13.35 -16.67
C TYR A 211 11.73 14.48 -17.72
N ALA A 212 12.90 14.67 -18.35
CA ALA A 212 13.10 15.69 -19.37
C ALA A 212 12.39 15.38 -20.70
N ARG A 213 11.98 14.12 -20.92
CA ARG A 213 11.32 13.67 -22.14
C ARG A 213 9.80 13.68 -22.05
N ASP A 214 9.23 13.76 -20.85
CA ASP A 214 7.78 13.78 -20.64
C ASP A 214 7.20 15.21 -20.82
N PRO A 215 6.31 15.44 -21.79
CA PRO A 215 5.62 16.72 -21.95
C PRO A 215 4.84 17.16 -20.70
N ALA A 216 4.34 16.23 -19.88
CA ALA A 216 3.61 16.54 -18.66
C ALA A 216 4.48 17.19 -17.57
N MET A 217 5.81 17.04 -17.65
CA MET A 217 6.78 17.61 -16.72
C MET A 217 7.42 18.90 -17.19
N SER A 218 7.18 19.32 -18.43
CA SER A 218 7.79 20.52 -19.04
C SER A 218 7.61 21.84 -18.27
N HIS A 219 6.61 21.92 -17.39
CA HIS A 219 6.32 23.10 -16.56
C HIS A 219 6.53 22.87 -15.06
N THR A 220 6.98 21.69 -14.65
CA THR A 220 7.23 21.36 -13.24
C THR A 220 8.73 21.34 -13.03
N ASN A 221 9.28 22.36 -12.36
CA ASN A 221 10.70 22.40 -12.01
C ASN A 221 10.93 22.41 -10.50
N ASP A 222 9.85 22.46 -9.72
CA ASP A 222 9.88 22.43 -8.26
C ASP A 222 9.37 21.08 -7.78
N ILE A 223 10.23 20.33 -7.09
CA ILE A 223 9.88 19.08 -6.42
C ILE A 223 10.09 19.27 -4.93
N VAL A 224 9.08 18.95 -4.13
CA VAL A 224 9.19 18.96 -2.66
C VAL A 224 9.33 17.54 -2.17
N LEU A 225 10.43 17.27 -1.48
CA LEU A 225 10.64 16.04 -0.72
C LEU A 225 10.28 16.31 0.74
N HIS A 226 9.13 15.80 1.15
CA HIS A 226 8.61 15.97 2.50
C HIS A 226 8.82 14.70 3.33
N TYR A 227 9.41 14.86 4.51
CA TYR A 227 9.62 13.81 5.49
C TYR A 227 8.80 14.05 6.76
N THR A 228 8.15 13.00 7.25
CA THR A 228 7.42 13.04 8.53
C THR A 228 7.90 11.91 9.43
N PHE A 229 8.29 12.23 10.66
CA PHE A 229 8.67 11.25 11.68
C PHE A 229 7.52 10.90 12.62
N PHE A 230 7.40 9.61 12.92
CA PHE A 230 6.44 9.06 13.86
C PHE A 230 7.14 8.24 14.94
N LYS A 231 6.59 8.23 16.16
CA LYS A 231 7.05 7.38 17.27
C LYS A 231 6.69 5.92 16.95
N SER A 232 7.65 5.00 17.02
CA SER A 232 7.39 3.56 16.92
C SER A 232 6.75 3.05 18.21
N LEU A 233 5.87 2.05 18.12
CA LEU A 233 5.26 1.40 19.28
C LEU A 233 6.32 0.70 20.16
N GLU A 234 7.42 0.25 19.55
CA GLU A 234 8.51 -0.46 20.25
C GLU A 234 9.40 0.46 21.08
N SER A 235 9.24 1.78 20.93
CA SER A 235 10.03 2.77 21.67
C SER A 235 9.86 2.66 23.19
N GLU A 236 8.67 2.32 23.69
CA GLU A 236 8.40 2.21 25.13
C GLU A 236 9.03 0.96 25.76
N ASP A 237 8.94 -0.17 25.05
CA ASP A 237 9.53 -1.43 25.49
C ASP A 237 11.06 -1.36 25.49
N MET A 238 11.63 -0.70 24.48
CA MET A 238 13.08 -0.49 24.38
C MET A 238 13.59 0.52 25.40
N ALA A 239 12.86 1.61 25.66
CA ALA A 239 13.20 2.54 26.75
C ALA A 239 13.21 1.86 28.10
N LYS A 240 12.22 1.01 28.38
CA LYS A 240 12.18 0.21 29.60
C LYS A 240 13.36 -0.76 29.68
N LYS A 241 13.65 -1.48 28.60
CA LYS A 241 14.77 -2.43 28.52
C LYS A 241 16.13 -1.74 28.71
N LEU A 242 16.34 -0.56 28.12
CA LEU A 242 17.55 0.23 28.35
C LEU A 242 17.62 0.79 29.78
N SER A 243 16.50 1.17 30.39
CA SER A 243 16.46 1.59 31.80
C SER A 243 16.75 0.43 32.77
N ASP A 244 16.30 -0.78 32.45
CA ASP A 244 16.57 -2.00 33.21
C ASP A 244 18.04 -2.44 33.05
N LEU A 245 18.62 -2.30 31.86
CA LEU A 245 20.05 -2.49 31.60
C LEU A 245 20.89 -1.41 32.30
N GLY A 246 20.42 -0.16 32.38
CA GLY A 246 21.07 0.93 33.13
C GLY A 246 21.01 0.77 34.65
N ARG A 247 20.09 -0.05 35.20
CA ARG A 247 20.12 -0.49 36.61
C ARG A 247 21.13 -1.62 36.86
N ILE A 248 21.71 -2.20 35.81
CA ILE A 248 22.85 -3.11 35.86
C ILE A 248 24.08 -2.33 35.37
N GLY A 249 24.55 -1.36 36.15
CA GLY A 249 25.88 -0.80 35.90
C GLY A 249 26.98 -1.85 36.17
N PRO A 250 28.20 -1.58 35.70
CA PRO A 250 28.70 -1.90 34.36
C PRO A 250 28.87 -3.43 34.15
N VAL A 251 28.77 -3.90 32.91
CA VAL A 251 29.47 -5.14 32.53
C VAL A 251 30.95 -4.83 32.62
N VAL A 252 31.55 -5.32 33.70
CA VAL A 252 33.00 -5.41 33.87
C VAL A 252 33.58 -6.01 32.60
N GLU A 253 34.47 -5.23 32.02
CA GLU A 253 35.48 -5.61 31.05
C GLU A 253 35.98 -7.03 31.31
N GLU A 254 35.74 -7.94 30.37
CA GLU A 254 36.42 -9.24 30.37
C GLU A 254 37.88 -9.00 29.94
N THR A 255 38.67 -8.42 30.85
CA THR A 255 40.13 -8.50 30.78
C THR A 255 40.50 -9.96 30.92
N ALA A 256 40.84 -10.59 29.81
CA ALA A 256 41.64 -11.80 29.78
C ALA A 256 42.90 -11.57 30.64
N ALA A 257 42.98 -12.30 31.75
CA ALA A 257 44.13 -12.36 32.64
C ALA A 257 44.77 -13.77 32.57
N PRO A 258 46.04 -13.91 32.94
CA PRO A 258 47.02 -14.77 32.28
C PRO A 258 47.19 -16.14 32.97
N GLY A 259 47.85 -17.09 32.28
CA GLY A 259 48.41 -18.25 32.96
C GLY A 259 49.02 -19.33 32.07
N ALA A 260 50.34 -19.50 32.26
CA ALA A 260 51.17 -20.69 32.02
C ALA A 260 51.61 -21.02 30.59
#